data_AF-R4X378-F1
#
_entry.id   AF-R4X378-F1
#
_cell.length_a   1.000
_cell.length_b   1.000
_cell.length_c   1.000
_cell.angle_alpha   90.00
_cell.angle_beta   90.00
_cell.angle_gamma   90.00
#
_symmetry.space_group_name_H-M   'P 1'
#
loop_
_entity.id
_entity.type
_entity.pdbx_description
1 polymer ?
#
loop_
_entity_poly.entity_id
_entity_poly.type
_entity_poly.pdbx_seq_one_letter_code
_entity_poly.pdbx_strand_id
1 'polypeptide(L)'
;MGIEQDIQAIRAGIKAGRFSNEASVSQGIVLRLLNSLGWPAYDTDAVWPEYSLSGRRVDYALCHPVGRPIAFIEVKQIGQSDGAERQLFEYAFHDGVPMAILTDGREWNFFLPGEQGDYGERRVYKLDIVDRDVGECVERLERYLLHSAIASGVAIQAARDDYRSVSKDRQMHATLPKAWNQIIDEGDEMLLEIVSDRVESLCGFKPSPDIVAAFLKERLVRVSPLAPRQIQSSPRMAIQSAKPAEEPSRVQIARSTPVYAPRPSSADQGQIGFMFHGKFHPARNAIDTLRQVFDLFIETDASFGERFAGLPKHGRTRRYLARNPSELYPARPDLVSECSIKLDSGWWMGTNHSKQTIAQIIAMACDVAQVTYSRDLVTSLGE
;
A
#
# COMPACT_ATOMS: atom_id res chain seq x y z
N MET A 1 8.33 40.22 0.87
CA MET A 1 9.27 39.17 1.31
C MET A 1 8.66 37.86 0.90
N GLY A 2 9.45 36.90 0.43
CA GLY A 2 8.97 35.57 0.11
C GLY A 2 8.75 34.76 1.39
N ILE A 3 7.82 33.81 1.32
CA ILE A 3 7.47 32.89 2.41
C ILE A 3 8.69 32.18 3.02
N GLU A 4 9.72 31.90 2.21
CA GLU A 4 10.97 31.29 2.66
C GLU A 4 11.69 32.15 3.73
N GLN A 5 11.81 33.46 3.49
CA GLN A 5 12.45 34.37 4.44
C GLN A 5 11.62 34.52 5.72
N ASP A 6 10.29 34.47 5.59
CA ASP A 6 9.40 34.51 6.75
C ASP A 6 9.54 33.26 7.61
N ILE A 7 9.61 32.07 7.00
CA ILE A 7 9.86 30.81 7.70
C ILE A 7 11.20 30.85 8.44
N GLN A 8 12.27 31.32 7.79
CA GLN A 8 13.59 31.43 8.44
C GLN A 8 13.56 32.40 9.63
N ALA A 9 12.89 33.54 9.48
CA ALA A 9 12.73 34.51 10.56
C ALA A 9 11.87 33.98 11.71
N ILE A 10 10.81 33.22 11.41
CA ILE A 10 9.97 32.52 12.39
C ILE A 10 10.82 31.49 13.15
N ARG A 11 11.59 30.64 12.46
CA ARG A 11 12.50 29.66 13.10
C ARG A 11 13.47 30.34 14.06
N ALA A 12 14.09 31.44 13.64
CA ALA A 12 15.00 32.21 14.49
C ALA A 12 14.26 32.82 15.69
N GLY A 13 13.02 33.29 15.51
CA GLY A 13 12.18 33.81 16.58
C GLY A 13 11.76 32.75 17.60
N ILE A 14 11.39 31.55 17.13
CA ILE A 14 11.05 30.40 17.98
C ILE A 14 12.27 29.98 18.81
N LYS A 15 13.43 29.80 18.18
CA LYS A 15 14.69 29.45 18.87
C LYS A 15 15.11 30.50 19.90
N ALA A 16 14.78 31.77 19.66
CA ALA A 16 15.05 32.87 20.59
C ALA A 16 13.94 33.08 21.65
N GLY A 17 12.89 32.26 21.67
CA GLY A 17 11.80 32.36 22.65
C GLY A 17 10.94 33.62 22.54
N ARG A 18 10.85 34.23 21.33
CA ARG A 18 10.13 35.50 21.14
C ARG A 18 8.61 35.38 21.18
N PHE A 19 8.08 34.16 21.00
CA PHE A 19 6.65 33.89 20.93
C PHE A 19 6.20 33.22 22.23
N SER A 20 5.95 34.02 23.26
CA SER A 20 5.72 33.55 24.64
C SER A 20 4.27 33.17 24.95
N ASN A 21 3.31 33.58 24.12
CA ASN A 21 1.88 33.33 24.30
C ASN A 21 1.13 33.13 22.97
N GLU A 22 -0.13 32.71 23.04
CA GLU A 22 -1.00 32.49 21.86
C GLU A 22 -1.09 33.73 20.96
N ALA A 23 -1.26 34.93 21.52
CA ALA A 23 -1.34 36.17 20.74
C ALA A 23 -0.07 36.44 19.91
N SER A 24 1.11 36.17 20.49
CA SER A 24 2.39 36.32 19.80
C SER A 24 2.59 35.29 18.69
N VAL A 25 2.08 34.06 18.86
CA VAL A 25 2.05 33.03 17.81
C VAL A 25 1.09 33.45 16.70
N SER A 26 -0.12 33.84 17.08
CA SER A 26 -1.19 34.28 16.19
C SER A 26 -0.74 35.42 15.28
N GLN A 27 -0.22 36.51 15.86
CA GLN A 27 0.16 37.69 15.11
C GLN A 27 1.55 37.57 14.47
N GLY A 28 2.51 36.99 15.19
CA GLY A 28 3.91 36.95 14.78
C GLY A 28 4.26 35.80 13.82
N ILE A 29 3.45 34.75 13.79
CA ILE A 29 3.66 33.55 12.96
C ILE A 29 2.48 33.35 12.01
N VAL A 30 1.26 33.14 12.52
CA VAL A 30 0.12 32.71 11.70
C VAL A 30 -0.27 33.80 10.70
N LEU A 31 -0.57 35.01 11.15
CA LEU A 31 -0.93 36.12 10.25
C LEU A 31 0.20 36.47 9.26
N ARG A 32 1.45 36.37 9.72
CA ARG A 32 2.62 36.60 8.87
C ARG A 32 2.67 35.60 7.72
N LEU A 33 2.49 34.31 8.00
CA LEU A 33 2.47 33.26 6.97
C LEU A 33 1.26 33.40 6.05
N LEU A 34 0.07 33.67 6.59
CA LEU A 34 -1.13 33.89 5.77
C LEU A 34 -0.94 35.04 4.78
N ASN A 35 -0.37 36.17 5.22
CA ASN A 35 -0.05 37.29 4.35
C ASN A 35 0.95 36.88 3.24
N SER A 36 1.97 36.10 3.56
CA SER A 36 2.96 35.60 2.58
C SER A 36 2.40 34.55 1.63
N LEU A 37 1.33 33.84 2.04
CA LEU A 37 0.55 32.91 1.23
C LEU A 37 -0.55 33.61 0.40
N GLY A 38 -0.54 34.95 0.36
CA GLY A 38 -1.42 35.75 -0.48
C GLY A 38 -2.83 35.93 0.07
N TRP A 39 -3.08 35.61 1.34
CA TRP A 39 -4.33 35.96 1.98
C TRP A 39 -4.39 37.47 2.26
N PRO A 40 -5.55 38.12 2.07
CA PRO A 40 -5.77 39.48 2.51
C PRO A 40 -5.93 39.50 4.04
N ALA A 41 -4.82 39.37 4.77
CA ALA A 41 -4.80 39.18 6.23
C ALA A 41 -5.40 40.35 7.04
N TYR A 42 -5.61 41.51 6.41
CA TYR A 42 -6.23 42.69 7.01
C TYR A 42 -7.69 42.87 6.60
N ASP A 43 -8.21 42.01 5.73
CA ASP A 43 -9.63 41.93 5.40
C ASP A 43 -10.29 40.92 6.34
N THR A 44 -11.06 41.44 7.30
CA THR A 44 -11.72 40.63 8.33
C THR A 44 -12.85 39.75 7.80
N ASP A 45 -13.28 39.94 6.56
CA ASP A 45 -14.28 39.06 5.95
C ASP A 45 -13.65 37.91 5.14
N ALA A 46 -12.33 37.97 4.93
CA ALA A 46 -11.54 36.95 4.24
C ALA A 46 -10.61 36.16 5.19
N VAL A 47 -9.97 36.84 6.14
CA VAL A 47 -9.27 36.23 7.29
C VAL A 47 -9.95 36.73 8.54
N TRP A 48 -11.01 36.02 8.96
CA TRP A 48 -11.90 36.45 10.03
C TRP A 48 -11.35 36.04 11.39
N PRO A 49 -10.88 36.98 12.24
CA PRO A 49 -10.38 36.66 13.57
C PRO A 49 -11.52 36.36 14.55
N GLU A 50 -11.29 35.46 15.49
CA GLU A 50 -12.21 35.21 16.61
C GLU A 50 -13.63 34.83 16.13
N TYR A 51 -13.69 34.01 15.08
CA TYR A 51 -14.92 33.63 14.39
C TYR A 51 -15.83 32.83 15.32
N SER A 52 -17.04 33.35 15.54
CA SER A 52 -17.97 32.82 16.54
C SER A 52 -18.92 31.78 15.94
N LEU A 53 -19.01 30.63 16.60
CA LEU A 53 -19.79 29.45 16.20
C LEU A 53 -20.69 29.00 17.36
N SER A 54 -22.00 29.30 17.28
CA SER A 54 -23.04 28.78 18.19
C SER A 54 -22.62 28.67 19.68
N GLY A 55 -22.06 29.75 20.24
CA GLY A 55 -21.62 29.81 21.65
C GLY A 55 -20.16 29.44 21.91
N ARG A 56 -19.38 29.19 20.86
CA ARG A 56 -17.92 28.95 20.90
C ARG A 56 -17.21 29.76 19.82
N ARG A 57 -15.89 29.61 19.70
CA ARG A 57 -15.05 30.50 18.89
C ARG A 57 -13.82 29.75 18.38
N VAL A 58 -13.37 30.10 17.17
CA VAL A 58 -12.07 29.70 16.61
C VAL A 58 -11.22 30.93 16.35
N ASP A 59 -9.90 30.81 16.44
CA ASP A 59 -9.01 31.97 16.34
C ASP A 59 -9.04 32.63 14.96
N TYR A 60 -9.09 31.83 13.88
CA TYR A 60 -9.33 32.35 12.54
C TYR A 60 -10.25 31.46 11.70
N ALA A 61 -11.14 32.11 10.94
CA ALA A 61 -11.81 31.50 9.80
C ALA A 61 -11.26 32.09 8.49
N LEU A 62 -10.66 31.24 7.68
CA LEU A 62 -10.29 31.58 6.32
C LEU A 62 -11.53 31.44 5.44
N CYS A 63 -11.93 32.52 4.78
CA CYS A 63 -13.18 32.60 4.04
C CYS A 63 -12.95 32.70 2.54
N HIS A 64 -13.56 31.80 1.78
CA HIS A 64 -13.63 31.90 0.33
C HIS A 64 -14.90 31.21 -0.24
N PRO A 65 -15.78 31.93 -0.97
CA PRO A 65 -15.79 33.40 -1.13
C PRO A 65 -15.93 34.13 0.22
N VAL A 66 -15.73 35.45 0.22
CA VAL A 66 -15.78 36.32 1.40
C VAL A 66 -17.02 36.01 2.27
N GLY A 67 -16.82 35.88 3.59
CA GLY A 67 -17.85 35.50 4.55
C GLY A 67 -18.26 34.03 4.58
N ARG A 68 -17.69 33.16 3.72
CA ARG A 68 -17.92 31.71 3.74
C ARG A 68 -16.67 30.95 4.18
N PRO A 69 -16.63 30.39 5.40
CA PRO A 69 -15.47 29.64 5.90
C PRO A 69 -15.14 28.42 5.03
N ILE A 70 -13.86 28.26 4.71
CA ILE A 70 -13.31 27.09 3.99
C ILE A 70 -12.22 26.38 4.79
N ALA A 71 -11.57 27.08 5.71
CA ALA A 71 -10.67 26.49 6.70
C ALA A 71 -10.79 27.22 8.04
N PHE A 72 -10.72 26.45 9.14
CA PHE A 72 -10.55 27.01 10.47
C PHE A 72 -9.13 26.82 10.97
N ILE A 73 -8.59 27.82 11.66
CA ILE A 73 -7.30 27.76 12.34
C ILE A 73 -7.52 27.98 13.83
N GLU A 74 -7.07 27.02 14.63
CA GLU A 74 -6.92 27.14 16.07
C GLU A 74 -5.42 27.31 16.39
N VAL A 75 -5.13 28.32 17.20
CA VAL A 75 -3.79 28.69 17.64
C VAL A 75 -3.61 28.25 19.10
N LYS A 76 -2.42 27.76 19.41
CA LYS A 76 -2.00 27.38 20.76
C LYS A 76 -0.66 28.01 21.10
N GLN A 77 -0.32 28.00 22.37
CA GLN A 77 1.02 28.36 22.81
C GLN A 77 2.03 27.29 22.38
N ILE A 78 3.25 27.69 22.02
CA ILE A 78 4.33 26.79 21.63
C ILE A 78 4.49 25.67 22.67
N GLY A 79 4.44 24.41 22.20
CA GLY A 79 4.56 23.20 23.02
C GLY A 79 3.27 22.75 23.70
N GLN A 80 2.12 23.36 23.37
CA GLN A 80 0.79 23.04 23.94
C GLN A 80 -0.23 22.64 22.84
N SER A 81 0.23 21.93 21.80
CA SER A 81 -0.63 21.45 20.70
C SER A 81 -1.45 20.19 21.06
N ASP A 82 -1.11 19.47 22.13
CA ASP A 82 -1.75 18.20 22.50
C ASP A 82 -3.07 18.39 23.28
N GLY A 83 -4.12 17.65 22.91
CA GLY A 83 -5.37 17.52 23.67
C GLY A 83 -6.49 18.54 23.36
N ALA A 84 -6.22 19.58 22.56
CA ALA A 84 -7.23 20.55 22.10
C ALA A 84 -7.90 20.18 20.76
N GLU A 85 -7.39 19.15 20.08
CA GLU A 85 -7.74 18.74 18.70
C GLU A 85 -9.24 18.44 18.50
N ARG A 86 -9.89 17.86 19.52
CA ARG A 86 -11.26 17.36 19.41
C ARG A 86 -12.29 18.46 19.17
N GLN A 87 -12.10 19.62 19.79
CA GLN A 87 -13.08 20.71 19.76
C GLN A 87 -13.11 21.40 18.39
N LEU A 88 -11.94 21.83 17.89
CA LEU A 88 -11.80 22.43 16.56
C LEU A 88 -12.43 21.52 15.50
N PHE A 89 -12.15 20.23 15.61
CA PHE A 89 -12.62 19.23 14.66
C PHE A 89 -14.15 19.07 14.67
N GLU A 90 -14.76 19.03 15.87
CA GLU A 90 -16.22 18.91 16.01
C GLU A 90 -16.94 20.09 15.34
N TYR A 91 -16.47 21.33 15.50
CA TYR A 91 -17.11 22.49 14.83
C TYR A 91 -16.94 22.46 13.32
N ALA A 92 -15.71 22.22 12.88
CA ALA A 92 -15.41 22.18 11.45
C ALA A 92 -16.26 21.10 10.75
N PHE A 93 -16.52 19.98 11.42
CA PHE A 93 -17.43 18.95 10.95
C PHE A 93 -18.89 19.42 10.92
N HIS A 94 -19.39 20.03 12.00
CA HIS A 94 -20.78 20.48 12.10
C HIS A 94 -21.15 21.58 11.10
N ASP A 95 -20.24 22.53 10.85
CA ASP A 95 -20.45 23.64 9.91
C ASP A 95 -20.06 23.27 8.47
N GLY A 96 -19.59 22.04 8.24
CA GLY A 96 -19.21 21.55 6.93
C GLY A 96 -17.97 22.25 6.35
N VAL A 97 -17.08 22.74 7.21
CA VAL A 97 -15.82 23.37 6.80
C VAL A 97 -14.84 22.30 6.32
N PRO A 98 -14.33 22.40 5.08
CA PRO A 98 -13.51 21.36 4.47
C PRO A 98 -12.20 21.04 5.19
N MET A 99 -11.58 22.01 5.86
CA MET A 99 -10.26 21.85 6.47
C MET A 99 -10.22 22.48 7.87
N ALA A 100 -9.54 21.80 8.79
CA ALA A 100 -9.24 22.31 10.12
C ALA A 100 -7.74 22.27 10.35
N ILE A 101 -7.19 23.32 10.96
CA ILE A 101 -5.75 23.51 11.15
C ILE A 101 -5.52 23.82 12.62
N LEU A 102 -4.68 23.02 13.28
CA LEU A 102 -4.22 23.28 14.64
C LEU A 102 -2.74 23.60 14.60
N THR A 103 -2.35 24.74 15.16
CA THR A 103 -0.95 25.16 15.20
C THR A 103 -0.57 25.84 16.50
N ASP A 104 0.66 25.58 16.95
CA ASP A 104 1.32 26.36 18.00
C ASP A 104 2.40 27.30 17.44
N GLY A 105 2.42 27.45 16.11
CA GLY A 105 3.42 28.19 15.34
C GLY A 105 4.63 27.35 14.91
N ARG A 106 5.04 26.35 15.71
CA ARG A 106 6.08 25.39 15.35
C ARG A 106 5.47 24.22 14.58
N GLU A 107 4.51 23.55 15.17
CA GLU A 107 3.79 22.43 14.60
C GLU A 107 2.51 22.91 13.90
N TRP A 108 2.24 22.36 12.72
CA TRP A 108 1.05 22.63 11.92
C TRP A 108 0.40 21.31 11.56
N ASN A 109 -0.77 21.06 12.12
CA ASN A 109 -1.54 19.85 11.91
C ASN A 109 -2.73 20.18 11.00
N PHE A 110 -2.81 19.50 9.86
CA PHE A 110 -3.88 19.67 8.86
C PHE A 110 -4.84 18.49 8.94
N PHE A 111 -6.12 18.79 9.11
CA PHE A 111 -7.18 17.80 9.26
C PHE A 111 -8.27 17.97 8.21
N LEU A 112 -8.90 16.87 7.83
CA LEU A 112 -10.11 16.86 7.01
C LEU A 112 -11.32 16.39 7.84
N PRO A 113 -12.14 17.34 8.34
CA PRO A 113 -13.25 17.05 9.23
C PRO A 113 -14.23 15.99 8.69
N GLY A 114 -14.58 16.11 7.41
CA GLY A 114 -15.59 15.30 6.76
C GLY A 114 -15.16 13.90 6.30
N GLU A 115 -13.87 13.54 6.41
CA GLU A 115 -13.37 12.23 5.97
C GLU A 115 -13.55 11.15 7.06
N GLN A 116 -13.34 9.87 6.70
CA GLN A 116 -13.57 8.74 7.61
C GLN A 116 -12.43 8.52 8.62
N GLY A 117 -12.70 7.73 9.67
CA GLY A 117 -11.71 7.34 10.68
C GLY A 117 -11.80 8.12 12.00
N ASP A 118 -10.90 7.85 12.94
CA ASP A 118 -10.77 8.64 14.17
C ASP A 118 -10.04 9.99 13.93
N TYR A 119 -9.95 10.84 14.95
CA TYR A 119 -9.31 12.16 14.84
C TYR A 119 -7.86 12.10 14.35
N GLY A 120 -7.08 11.14 14.85
CA GLY A 120 -5.70 10.92 14.42
C GLY A 120 -5.63 10.39 13.00
N GLU A 121 -6.63 9.59 12.59
CA GLU A 121 -6.73 9.09 11.22
C GLU A 121 -7.04 10.16 10.20
N ARG A 122 -7.82 11.18 10.59
CA ARG A 122 -8.23 12.29 9.72
C ARG A 122 -7.21 13.41 9.63
N ARG A 123 -6.08 13.29 10.34
CA ARG A 123 -4.92 14.18 10.17
C ARG A 123 -4.18 13.82 8.88
N VAL A 124 -4.23 14.73 7.92
CA VAL A 124 -3.58 14.58 6.61
C VAL A 124 -2.06 14.73 6.74
N TYR A 125 -1.63 15.76 7.46
CA TYR A 125 -0.21 16.08 7.59
C TYR A 125 0.10 16.76 8.91
N LYS A 126 1.30 16.50 9.44
CA LYS A 126 1.90 17.21 10.57
C LYS A 126 3.24 17.78 10.12
N LEU A 127 3.32 19.09 10.04
CA LEU A 127 4.53 19.83 9.67
C LEU A 127 5.16 20.43 10.93
N ASP A 128 6.43 20.13 11.20
CA ASP A 128 7.23 20.88 12.18
C ASP A 128 8.11 21.87 11.41
N ILE A 129 7.81 23.15 11.54
CA ILE A 129 8.52 24.21 10.81
C ILE A 129 9.96 24.37 11.30
N VAL A 130 10.32 23.94 12.51
CA VAL A 130 11.69 24.05 13.02
C VAL A 130 12.56 22.90 12.52
N ASP A 131 12.01 21.68 12.50
CA ASP A 131 12.77 20.46 12.24
C ASP A 131 12.85 20.08 10.75
N ARG A 132 11.87 20.49 9.93
CA ARG A 132 11.83 20.16 8.49
C ARG A 132 12.75 21.05 7.65
N ASP A 133 12.99 20.65 6.40
CA ASP A 133 13.66 21.50 5.42
C ASP A 133 12.81 22.75 5.13
N VAL A 134 13.43 23.91 4.88
CA VAL A 134 12.69 25.15 4.58
C VAL A 134 11.89 25.01 3.29
N GLY A 135 12.45 24.39 2.26
CA GLY A 135 11.75 24.14 0.99
C GLY A 135 10.55 23.20 1.17
N GLU A 136 10.67 22.19 2.02
CA GLU A 136 9.52 21.33 2.38
C GLU A 136 8.44 22.13 3.14
N CYS A 137 8.84 22.98 4.09
CA CYS A 137 7.89 23.86 4.77
C CYS A 137 7.14 24.76 3.79
N VAL A 138 7.84 25.37 2.84
CA VAL A 138 7.24 26.21 1.80
C VAL A 138 6.26 25.40 0.96
N GLU A 139 6.70 24.26 0.42
CA GLU A 139 5.85 23.40 -0.42
C GLU A 139 4.57 22.99 0.29
N ARG A 140 4.66 22.55 1.56
CA ARG A 140 3.50 22.09 2.32
C ARG A 140 2.55 23.22 2.71
N LEU A 141 3.09 24.38 3.12
CA LEU A 141 2.26 25.54 3.43
C LEU A 141 1.59 26.08 2.16
N GLU A 142 2.28 26.14 1.02
CA GLU A 142 1.68 26.56 -0.24
C GLU A 142 0.62 25.55 -0.71
N ARG A 143 0.91 24.25 -0.65
CA ARG A 143 -0.02 23.19 -1.06
C ARG A 143 -1.36 23.25 -0.34
N TYR A 144 -1.37 23.51 0.97
CA TYR A 144 -2.59 23.46 1.79
C TYR A 144 -3.16 24.83 2.15
N LEU A 145 -2.39 25.91 2.13
CA LEU A 145 -2.82 27.23 2.61
C LEU A 145 -2.62 28.37 1.61
N LEU A 146 -2.05 28.16 0.42
CA LEU A 146 -1.96 29.22 -0.58
C LEU A 146 -3.36 29.73 -0.94
N HIS A 147 -3.58 31.04 -0.85
CA HIS A 147 -4.90 31.64 -1.05
C HIS A 147 -5.51 31.26 -2.41
N SER A 148 -4.73 31.30 -3.49
CA SER A 148 -5.19 30.91 -4.83
C SER A 148 -5.51 29.41 -4.95
N ALA A 149 -4.78 28.54 -4.24
CA ALA A 149 -5.03 27.10 -4.22
C ALA A 149 -6.28 26.75 -3.40
N ILE A 150 -6.52 27.45 -2.30
CA ILE A 150 -7.75 27.33 -1.51
C ILE A 150 -8.94 27.86 -2.31
N ALA A 151 -8.81 29.04 -2.93
CA ALA A 151 -9.86 29.66 -3.71
C ALA A 151 -10.33 28.80 -4.90
N SER A 152 -9.39 28.12 -5.56
CA SER A 152 -9.68 27.21 -6.67
C SER A 152 -10.12 25.80 -6.22
N GLY A 153 -10.05 25.49 -4.92
CA GLY A 153 -10.32 24.16 -4.37
C GLY A 153 -9.19 23.14 -4.53
N VAL A 154 -8.09 23.51 -5.19
CA VAL A 154 -6.91 22.65 -5.40
C VAL A 154 -6.29 22.20 -4.07
N ALA A 155 -6.22 23.08 -3.07
CA ALA A 155 -5.65 22.74 -1.77
C ALA A 155 -6.47 21.67 -1.03
N ILE A 156 -7.80 21.77 -1.08
CA ILE A 156 -8.70 20.78 -0.45
C ILE A 156 -8.61 19.44 -1.20
N GLN A 157 -8.55 19.47 -2.53
CA GLN A 157 -8.38 18.26 -3.33
C GLN A 157 -7.04 17.57 -3.05
N ALA A 158 -5.95 18.34 -3.00
CA ALA A 158 -4.62 17.85 -2.65
C ALA A 158 -4.61 17.19 -1.26
N ALA A 159 -5.21 17.84 -0.25
CA ALA A 159 -5.34 17.27 1.08
C ALA A 159 -6.14 15.95 1.09
N ARG A 160 -7.22 15.87 0.31
CA ARG A 160 -8.03 14.64 0.17
C ARG A 160 -7.25 13.51 -0.48
N ASP A 161 -6.48 13.81 -1.52
CA ASP A 161 -5.68 12.79 -2.21
C ASP A 161 -4.56 12.27 -1.31
N ASP A 162 -3.91 13.16 -0.56
CA ASP A 162 -2.90 12.78 0.43
C ASP A 162 -3.51 11.91 1.56
N TYR A 163 -4.69 12.29 2.07
CA TYR A 163 -5.43 11.48 3.05
C TYR A 163 -5.79 10.10 2.50
N ARG A 164 -6.29 10.02 1.26
CA ARG A 164 -6.63 8.74 0.62
C ARG A 164 -5.40 7.86 0.46
N SER A 165 -4.25 8.42 0.13
CA SER A 165 -3.00 7.65 0.04
C SER A 165 -2.65 7.00 1.38
N VAL A 166 -2.66 7.77 2.46
CA VAL A 166 -2.34 7.27 3.82
C VAL A 166 -3.41 6.29 4.33
N SER A 167 -4.68 6.57 4.06
CA SER A 167 -5.81 5.72 4.45
C SER A 167 -5.79 4.37 3.74
N LYS A 168 -5.44 4.34 2.43
CA LYS A 168 -5.26 3.10 1.67
C LYS A 168 -4.20 2.21 2.31
N ASP A 169 -3.03 2.76 2.62
CA ASP A 169 -1.94 1.99 3.23
C ASP A 169 -2.36 1.42 4.60
N ARG A 170 -3.01 2.23 5.44
CA ARG A 170 -3.52 1.75 6.73
C ARG A 170 -4.57 0.65 6.55
N GLN A 171 -5.52 0.82 5.64
CA GLN A 171 -6.56 -0.17 5.37
C GLN A 171 -5.94 -1.48 4.84
N MET A 172 -4.93 -1.40 3.97
CA MET A 172 -4.16 -2.56 3.53
C MET A 172 -3.51 -3.26 4.71
N HIS A 173 -2.79 -2.54 5.58
CA HIS A 173 -2.16 -3.12 6.78
C HIS A 173 -3.17 -3.76 7.74
N ALA A 174 -4.33 -3.14 7.96
CA ALA A 174 -5.38 -3.70 8.82
C ALA A 174 -6.08 -4.92 8.21
N THR A 175 -6.11 -5.02 6.88
CA THR A 175 -6.78 -6.11 6.14
C THR A 175 -5.85 -7.27 5.86
N LEU A 176 -4.54 -7.04 5.74
CA LEU A 176 -3.53 -8.06 5.45
C LEU A 176 -3.60 -9.27 6.39
N PRO A 177 -3.69 -9.13 7.73
CA PRO A 177 -3.83 -10.29 8.62
C PRO A 177 -5.12 -11.07 8.38
N LYS A 178 -6.23 -10.38 8.07
CA LYS A 178 -7.52 -11.03 7.78
C LYS A 178 -7.45 -11.82 6.49
N ALA A 179 -6.86 -11.22 5.45
CA ALA A 179 -6.64 -11.88 4.16
C ALA A 179 -5.73 -13.10 4.31
N TRP A 180 -4.65 -13.01 5.08
CA TRP A 180 -3.76 -14.13 5.38
C TRP A 180 -4.50 -15.29 6.08
N ASN A 181 -5.30 -14.99 7.10
CA ASN A 181 -6.09 -15.99 7.82
C ASN A 181 -7.09 -16.67 6.89
N GLN A 182 -7.79 -15.90 6.06
CA GLN A 182 -8.76 -16.41 5.11
C GLN A 182 -8.12 -17.34 4.06
N ILE A 183 -6.97 -16.97 3.50
CA ILE A 183 -6.22 -17.79 2.53
C ILE A 183 -5.86 -19.16 3.13
N ILE A 184 -5.46 -19.19 4.40
CA ILE A 184 -5.08 -20.44 5.08
C ILE A 184 -6.31 -21.27 5.46
N ASP A 185 -7.39 -20.63 5.91
CA ASP A 185 -8.63 -21.33 6.27
C ASP A 185 -9.27 -22.02 5.06
N GLU A 186 -9.33 -21.30 3.93
CA GLU A 186 -9.84 -21.79 2.64
C GLU A 186 -8.93 -22.84 1.99
N GLY A 187 -7.66 -22.92 2.42
CA GLY A 187 -6.70 -23.88 1.89
C GLY A 187 -6.30 -23.57 0.45
N ASP A 188 -5.86 -22.33 0.18
CA ASP A 188 -5.46 -21.89 -1.15
C ASP A 188 -4.38 -22.80 -1.78
N GLU A 189 -4.71 -23.40 -2.93
CA GLU A 189 -3.87 -24.40 -3.60
C GLU A 189 -2.48 -23.86 -3.99
N MET A 190 -2.40 -22.57 -4.39
CA MET A 190 -1.13 -21.96 -4.80
C MET A 190 -0.20 -21.77 -3.60
N LEU A 191 -0.73 -21.35 -2.45
CA LEU A 191 0.05 -21.28 -1.21
C LEU A 191 0.55 -22.66 -0.78
N LEU A 192 -0.32 -23.68 -0.85
CA LEU A 192 0.06 -25.06 -0.49
C LEU A 192 1.16 -25.59 -1.42
N GLU A 193 1.06 -25.32 -2.73
CA GLU A 193 2.07 -25.72 -3.72
C GLU A 193 3.41 -25.02 -3.46
N ILE A 194 3.41 -23.69 -3.25
CA ILE A 194 4.64 -22.93 -2.95
C ILE A 194 5.38 -23.50 -1.74
N VAL A 195 4.65 -23.83 -0.67
CA VAL A 195 5.25 -24.40 0.55
C VAL A 195 5.71 -25.83 0.30
N SER A 196 4.93 -26.64 -0.43
CA SER A 196 5.30 -28.02 -0.78
C SER A 196 6.58 -28.08 -1.60
N ASP A 197 6.69 -27.25 -2.64
CA ASP A 197 7.88 -27.14 -3.50
C ASP A 197 9.10 -26.67 -2.69
N ARG A 198 8.89 -25.75 -1.75
CA ARG A 198 9.97 -25.29 -0.87
C ARG A 198 10.46 -26.40 0.05
N VAL A 199 9.56 -27.22 0.60
CA VAL A 199 9.93 -28.38 1.43
C VAL A 199 10.68 -29.42 0.59
N GLU A 200 10.18 -29.73 -0.61
CA GLU A 200 10.84 -30.64 -1.56
C GLU A 200 12.26 -30.16 -1.89
N SER A 201 12.46 -28.87 -2.14
CA SER A 201 13.80 -28.30 -2.38
C SER A 201 14.74 -28.43 -1.19
N LEU A 202 14.23 -28.52 0.05
CA LEU A 202 15.05 -28.57 1.26
C LEU A 202 15.38 -30.00 1.69
N CYS A 203 14.48 -30.96 1.48
CA CYS A 203 14.66 -32.34 1.95
C CYS A 203 14.54 -33.43 0.88
N GLY A 204 14.18 -33.07 -0.36
CA GLY A 204 13.99 -34.00 -1.48
C GLY A 204 12.66 -34.74 -1.48
N PHE A 205 11.76 -34.45 -0.54
CA PHE A 205 10.44 -35.09 -0.43
C PHE A 205 9.32 -34.04 -0.49
N LYS A 206 8.38 -34.23 -1.41
CA LYS A 206 7.21 -33.35 -1.54
C LYS A 206 6.11 -33.77 -0.56
N PRO A 207 5.72 -32.91 0.40
CA PRO A 207 4.61 -33.20 1.30
C PRO A 207 3.27 -33.15 0.54
N SER A 208 2.27 -33.88 1.04
CA SER A 208 0.91 -33.76 0.49
C SER A 208 0.28 -32.40 0.87
N PRO A 209 -0.68 -31.89 0.06
CA PRO A 209 -1.38 -30.65 0.36
C PRO A 209 -2.01 -30.63 1.76
N ASP A 210 -2.54 -31.78 2.21
CA ASP A 210 -3.15 -31.93 3.54
C ASP A 210 -2.16 -31.71 4.68
N ILE A 211 -0.93 -32.21 4.54
CA ILE A 211 0.14 -32.03 5.55
C ILE A 211 0.50 -30.54 5.67
N VAL A 212 0.60 -29.85 4.54
CA VAL A 212 0.93 -28.42 4.50
C VAL A 212 -0.23 -27.58 5.05
N ALA A 213 -1.47 -27.89 4.68
CA ALA A 213 -2.66 -27.20 5.18
C ALA A 213 -2.80 -27.34 6.70
N ALA A 214 -2.58 -28.55 7.23
CA ALA A 214 -2.59 -28.80 8.67
C ALA A 214 -1.50 -28.00 9.40
N PHE A 215 -0.27 -27.98 8.85
CA PHE A 215 0.83 -27.20 9.39
C PHE A 215 0.53 -25.69 9.45
N LEU A 216 -0.01 -25.12 8.37
CA LEU A 216 -0.35 -23.69 8.29
C LEU A 216 -1.45 -23.33 9.28
N LYS A 217 -2.51 -24.15 9.38
CA LYS A 217 -3.61 -23.95 10.35
C LYS A 217 -3.12 -24.03 11.80
N GLU A 218 -2.28 -25.02 12.13
CA GLU A 218 -1.72 -25.17 13.48
C GLU A 218 -0.90 -23.93 13.89
N ARG A 219 -0.12 -23.37 12.98
CA ARG A 219 0.68 -22.17 13.24
C ARG A 219 -0.18 -20.92 13.43
N LEU A 220 -1.32 -20.83 12.73
CA LEU A 220 -2.26 -19.73 12.85
C LEU A 220 -2.94 -19.69 14.23
N VAL A 221 -3.31 -20.86 14.76
CA VAL A 221 -3.90 -21.01 16.10
C VAL A 221 -2.92 -20.58 17.20
N ARG A 222 -1.62 -20.85 17.03
CA ARG A 222 -0.59 -20.48 18.02
C ARG A 222 -0.24 -18.99 18.06
N VAL A 223 -0.53 -18.24 16.99
CA VAL A 223 -0.21 -16.81 16.86
C VAL A 223 -1.41 -15.91 17.23
N SER A 224 -2.62 -16.47 17.35
CA SER A 224 -3.77 -15.71 17.87
C SER A 224 -3.52 -15.29 19.33
N PRO A 225 -3.57 -13.99 19.67
CA PRO A 225 -3.45 -13.56 21.05
C PRO A 225 -4.63 -14.14 21.83
N LEU A 226 -4.30 -14.98 22.82
CA LEU A 226 -5.26 -15.45 23.82
C LEU A 226 -6.01 -14.24 24.37
N ALA A 227 -7.33 -14.20 24.13
CA ALA A 227 -8.22 -13.29 24.85
C ALA A 227 -7.97 -13.46 26.37
N PRO A 228 -8.06 -12.39 27.18
CA PRO A 228 -7.79 -12.48 28.61
C PRO A 228 -8.75 -13.50 29.24
N ARG A 229 -8.22 -14.64 29.68
CA ARG A 229 -8.97 -15.58 30.53
C ARG A 229 -9.34 -14.84 31.81
N GLN A 230 -10.63 -14.55 31.98
CA GLN A 230 -11.16 -14.24 33.30
C GLN A 230 -10.80 -15.39 34.24
N ILE A 231 -10.00 -15.06 35.24
CA ILE A 231 -9.61 -15.96 36.33
C ILE A 231 -10.88 -16.23 37.14
N GLN A 232 -11.54 -17.35 36.87
CA GLN A 232 -12.49 -17.92 37.82
C GLN A 232 -11.74 -18.91 38.70
N SER A 233 -11.62 -18.51 39.96
CA SER A 233 -11.14 -19.31 41.08
C SER A 233 -12.01 -20.54 41.28
N SER A 234 -11.40 -21.72 41.44
CA SER A 234 -11.95 -22.81 42.26
C SER A 234 -10.83 -23.75 42.73
N PRO A 235 -10.94 -24.33 43.94
CA PRO A 235 -9.84 -25.03 44.61
C PRO A 235 -9.82 -26.56 44.40
N ARG A 236 -8.58 -27.08 44.44
CA ARG A 236 -8.04 -28.39 44.93
C ARG A 236 -8.69 -29.75 44.56
N MET A 237 -7.78 -30.59 44.03
CA MET A 237 -7.49 -32.02 44.32
C MET A 237 -8.45 -33.13 43.87
N ALA A 238 -7.95 -34.01 42.99
CA ALA A 238 -7.90 -35.46 43.21
C ALA A 238 -6.90 -36.14 42.25
N ILE A 239 -6.33 -37.24 42.75
CA ILE A 239 -5.19 -38.04 42.26
C ILE A 239 -5.72 -39.18 41.37
N GLN A 240 -4.95 -39.68 40.38
CA GLN A 240 -4.54 -41.11 40.23
C GLN A 240 -4.10 -41.56 38.81
N SER A 241 -2.97 -42.30 38.81
CA SER A 241 -2.50 -43.45 37.96
C SER A 241 -2.33 -43.28 36.43
N ALA A 242 -1.14 -43.49 35.83
CA ALA A 242 -0.38 -44.76 35.59
C ALA A 242 -1.11 -45.73 34.62
N LYS A 243 -0.56 -46.35 33.55
CA LYS A 243 0.77 -46.50 32.94
C LYS A 243 0.54 -47.16 31.51
N PRO A 244 1.44 -47.92 30.84
CA PRO A 244 2.10 -47.53 29.58
C PRO A 244 1.88 -48.49 28.37
N ALA A 245 2.61 -48.17 27.29
CA ALA A 245 3.20 -49.06 26.26
C ALA A 245 2.29 -49.58 25.12
N GLU A 246 2.71 -49.37 23.86
CA GLU A 246 3.49 -50.35 23.08
C GLU A 246 3.74 -49.82 21.65
N GLU A 247 5.00 -49.84 21.25
CA GLU A 247 5.45 -50.00 19.85
C GLU A 247 5.14 -51.45 19.42
N PRO A 248 5.00 -51.81 18.11
CA PRO A 248 6.22 -51.93 17.31
C PRO A 248 6.08 -51.83 15.78
N SER A 249 7.23 -51.63 15.11
CA SER A 249 7.69 -52.35 13.90
C SER A 249 6.91 -52.21 12.58
N ARG A 250 7.49 -52.24 11.38
CA ARG A 250 8.84 -52.39 10.80
C ARG A 250 8.62 -52.51 9.28
N VAL A 251 9.71 -52.41 8.50
CA VAL A 251 9.92 -52.93 7.12
C VAL A 251 9.56 -51.90 6.02
N GLN A 252 10.33 -51.63 4.97
CA GLN A 252 11.76 -51.68 4.58
C GLN A 252 11.75 -51.56 3.04
N ILE A 253 12.67 -50.76 2.47
CA ILE A 253 13.41 -51.01 1.20
C ILE A 253 12.56 -50.91 -0.11
N ALA A 254 12.96 -50.37 -1.28
CA ALA A 254 14.25 -50.04 -1.90
C ALA A 254 14.07 -49.02 -3.06
N ARG A 255 15.10 -48.19 -3.23
CA ARG A 255 15.89 -47.87 -4.44
C ARG A 255 15.19 -47.75 -5.82
N SER A 256 15.44 -46.60 -6.46
CA SER A 256 16.15 -46.53 -7.74
C SER A 256 16.64 -45.10 -8.07
N THR A 257 17.96 -44.89 -8.07
CA THR A 257 18.69 -43.96 -8.99
C THR A 257 18.75 -44.61 -10.39
N PRO A 258 19.07 -43.94 -11.54
CA PRO A 258 20.15 -42.93 -11.68
C PRO A 258 20.05 -41.89 -12.85
N VAL A 259 21.15 -41.12 -13.02
CA VAL A 259 21.74 -40.54 -14.27
C VAL A 259 21.48 -39.04 -14.59
N TYR A 260 22.45 -38.45 -15.29
CA TYR A 260 23.14 -37.16 -15.13
C TYR A 260 23.03 -36.26 -16.40
N ALA A 261 22.96 -34.91 -16.20
CA ALA A 261 23.47 -33.79 -17.04
C ALA A 261 22.91 -33.54 -18.48
N PRO A 262 23.10 -32.35 -19.13
CA PRO A 262 24.07 -31.25 -18.88
C PRO A 262 23.54 -29.80 -18.86
N ARG A 263 24.39 -28.86 -18.37
CA ARG A 263 24.18 -27.39 -18.34
C ARG A 263 24.68 -26.71 -19.63
N PRO A 264 23.99 -25.68 -20.17
CA PRO A 264 24.52 -24.82 -21.23
C PRO A 264 25.40 -23.65 -20.72
N SER A 265 26.15 -23.08 -21.67
CA SER A 265 27.36 -22.27 -21.58
C SER A 265 27.23 -20.84 -21.02
N SER A 266 28.35 -20.37 -20.47
CA SER A 266 28.59 -19.16 -19.68
C SER A 266 28.83 -17.86 -20.48
N ALA A 267 27.88 -17.44 -21.33
CA ALA A 267 27.96 -16.15 -22.05
C ALA A 267 26.76 -15.19 -21.85
N ASP A 268 25.63 -15.66 -21.30
CA ASP A 268 24.39 -14.86 -21.13
C ASP A 268 24.08 -14.46 -19.68
N GLN A 269 25.02 -14.63 -18.75
CA GLN A 269 24.82 -14.33 -17.33
C GLN A 269 24.75 -12.80 -17.08
N GLY A 270 23.57 -12.22 -17.33
CA GLY A 270 23.24 -10.84 -16.99
C GLY A 270 22.18 -10.20 -17.87
N GLN A 271 21.83 -10.78 -19.03
CA GLN A 271 20.82 -10.20 -19.93
C GLN A 271 19.42 -10.75 -19.61
N ILE A 272 18.43 -9.86 -19.53
CA ILE A 272 17.02 -10.21 -19.35
C ILE A 272 16.47 -10.67 -20.71
N GLY A 273 15.77 -11.81 -20.74
CA GLY A 273 15.31 -12.41 -21.98
C GLY A 273 15.03 -13.91 -21.86
N PHE A 274 15.00 -14.60 -22.99
CA PHE A 274 14.85 -16.05 -23.02
C PHE A 274 15.63 -16.67 -24.19
N MET A 275 16.04 -17.91 -24.03
CA MET A 275 16.65 -18.72 -25.07
C MET A 275 15.62 -19.71 -25.60
N PHE A 276 15.45 -19.77 -26.91
CA PHE A 276 14.54 -20.71 -27.58
C PHE A 276 15.27 -21.40 -28.72
N HIS A 277 15.32 -22.74 -28.69
CA HIS A 277 16.07 -23.56 -29.67
C HIS A 277 17.51 -23.06 -29.96
N GLY A 278 18.20 -22.60 -28.92
CA GLY A 278 19.59 -22.12 -29.03
C GLY A 278 19.77 -20.69 -29.53
N LYS A 279 18.68 -19.96 -29.80
CA LYS A 279 18.71 -18.52 -30.12
C LYS A 279 18.30 -17.71 -28.89
N PHE A 280 19.11 -16.72 -28.51
CA PHE A 280 18.77 -15.79 -27.44
C PHE A 280 17.87 -14.65 -27.95
N HIS A 281 16.85 -14.34 -27.18
CA HIS A 281 15.87 -13.28 -27.41
C HIS A 281 15.96 -12.26 -26.27
N PRO A 282 16.57 -11.08 -26.49
CA PRO A 282 16.71 -10.05 -25.46
C PRO A 282 15.37 -9.35 -25.17
N ALA A 283 15.13 -9.02 -23.90
CA ALA A 283 13.93 -8.33 -23.43
C ALA A 283 14.29 -7.18 -22.48
N ARG A 284 13.40 -6.17 -22.41
CA ARG A 284 13.64 -4.99 -21.54
C ARG A 284 13.45 -5.29 -20.06
N ASN A 285 12.50 -6.16 -19.74
CA ASN A 285 12.13 -6.57 -18.38
C ASN A 285 11.35 -7.90 -18.45
N ALA A 286 11.00 -8.46 -17.29
CA ALA A 286 10.30 -9.75 -17.22
C ALA A 286 8.93 -9.74 -17.91
N ILE A 287 8.21 -8.61 -17.93
CA ILE A 287 6.92 -8.50 -18.61
C ILE A 287 7.10 -8.52 -20.12
N ASP A 288 8.13 -7.84 -20.65
CA ASP A 288 8.48 -7.91 -22.06
C ASP A 288 8.97 -9.31 -22.46
N THR A 289 9.65 -10.04 -21.56
CA THR A 289 9.97 -11.46 -21.78
C THR A 289 8.70 -12.29 -21.96
N LEU A 290 7.71 -12.14 -21.07
CA LEU A 290 6.45 -12.86 -21.17
C LEU A 290 5.69 -12.53 -22.47
N ARG A 291 5.64 -11.24 -22.82
CA ARG A 291 5.04 -10.75 -24.07
C ARG A 291 5.65 -11.45 -25.28
N GLN A 292 6.98 -11.42 -25.40
CA GLN A 292 7.69 -12.03 -26.53
C GLN A 292 7.50 -13.55 -26.60
N VAL A 293 7.39 -14.25 -25.46
CA VAL A 293 7.10 -15.69 -25.44
C VAL A 293 5.70 -15.98 -25.97
N PHE A 294 4.69 -15.20 -25.59
CA PHE A 294 3.34 -15.37 -26.14
C PHE A 294 3.27 -15.04 -27.63
N ASP A 295 3.89 -13.94 -28.07
CA ASP A 295 3.96 -13.61 -29.49
C ASP A 295 4.61 -14.75 -30.28
N LEU A 296 5.76 -15.26 -29.82
CA LEU A 296 6.45 -16.40 -30.43
C LEU A 296 5.56 -17.65 -30.55
N PHE A 297 4.86 -18.03 -29.48
CA PHE A 297 4.01 -19.23 -29.51
C PHE A 297 2.76 -19.05 -30.35
N ILE A 298 2.16 -17.86 -30.38
CA ILE A 298 0.99 -17.58 -31.23
C ILE A 298 1.39 -17.51 -32.71
N GLU A 299 2.57 -16.96 -33.02
CA GLU A 299 3.13 -16.96 -34.38
C GLU A 299 3.45 -18.38 -34.87
N THR A 300 3.94 -19.24 -33.97
CA THR A 300 4.30 -20.63 -34.28
C THR A 300 3.05 -21.51 -34.42
N ASP A 301 2.05 -21.32 -33.57
CA ASP A 301 0.78 -22.05 -33.57
C ASP A 301 -0.39 -21.09 -33.29
N ALA A 302 -1.15 -20.75 -34.33
CA ALA A 302 -2.30 -19.85 -34.21
C ALA A 302 -3.39 -20.37 -33.25
N SER A 303 -3.45 -21.68 -32.97
CA SER A 303 -4.38 -22.27 -32.00
C SER A 303 -3.91 -22.15 -30.55
N PHE A 304 -2.63 -21.81 -30.32
CA PHE A 304 -2.03 -21.71 -29.00
C PHE A 304 -2.83 -20.79 -28.07
N GLY A 305 -3.21 -19.60 -28.55
CA GLY A 305 -3.92 -18.61 -27.73
C GLY A 305 -5.24 -19.15 -27.18
N GLU A 306 -6.02 -19.86 -28.00
CA GLU A 306 -7.27 -20.51 -27.58
C GLU A 306 -7.02 -21.63 -26.58
N ARG A 307 -6.02 -22.49 -26.84
CA ARG A 307 -5.68 -23.61 -25.96
C ARG A 307 -5.16 -23.12 -24.59
N PHE A 308 -4.35 -22.07 -24.60
CA PHE A 308 -3.82 -21.46 -23.39
C PHE A 308 -4.93 -20.74 -22.60
N ALA A 309 -5.72 -19.88 -23.26
CA ALA A 309 -6.84 -19.18 -22.63
C ALA A 309 -7.96 -20.13 -22.13
N GLY A 310 -8.07 -21.32 -22.74
CA GLY A 310 -9.01 -22.37 -22.33
C GLY A 310 -8.56 -23.24 -21.16
N LEU A 311 -7.33 -23.10 -20.66
CA LEU A 311 -6.88 -23.85 -19.48
C LEU A 311 -7.76 -23.56 -18.25
N PRO A 312 -8.05 -24.54 -17.38
CA PRO A 312 -8.70 -24.27 -16.10
C PRO A 312 -7.77 -23.54 -15.12
N LYS A 313 -6.45 -23.61 -15.33
CA LYS A 313 -5.39 -23.04 -14.49
C LYS A 313 -5.05 -21.59 -14.87
N HIS A 314 -6.05 -20.71 -14.89
CA HIS A 314 -5.81 -19.25 -14.86
C HIS A 314 -5.89 -18.74 -13.42
N GLY A 315 -5.38 -17.53 -13.15
CA GLY A 315 -5.59 -16.91 -11.84
C GLY A 315 -7.08 -16.86 -11.48
N ARG A 316 -7.45 -17.21 -10.24
CA ARG A 316 -8.87 -17.31 -9.77
C ARG A 316 -9.72 -16.08 -10.13
N THR A 317 -9.12 -14.89 -10.14
CA THR A 317 -9.78 -13.60 -10.37
C THR A 317 -9.34 -12.89 -11.65
N ARG A 318 -8.40 -13.47 -12.41
CA ARG A 318 -7.80 -12.82 -13.59
C ARG A 318 -7.29 -13.82 -14.62
N ARG A 319 -7.46 -13.49 -15.90
CA ARG A 319 -6.88 -14.26 -17.01
C ARG A 319 -5.51 -13.72 -17.37
N TYR A 320 -4.60 -14.60 -17.76
CA TYR A 320 -3.27 -14.18 -18.25
C TYR A 320 -3.31 -13.70 -19.70
N LEU A 321 -4.19 -14.31 -20.50
CA LEU A 321 -4.37 -14.05 -21.93
C LEU A 321 -5.87 -14.06 -22.27
N ALA A 322 -6.35 -13.07 -23.04
CA ALA A 322 -7.75 -12.99 -23.45
C ALA A 322 -7.94 -12.25 -24.80
N ARG A 323 -9.08 -12.46 -25.47
CA ARG A 323 -9.44 -11.76 -26.72
C ARG A 323 -9.80 -10.30 -26.46
N ASN A 324 -10.38 -10.02 -25.30
CA ASN A 324 -10.80 -8.70 -24.88
C ASN A 324 -10.08 -8.30 -23.58
N PRO A 325 -9.70 -7.02 -23.42
CA PRO A 325 -8.97 -6.58 -22.24
C PRO A 325 -9.84 -6.62 -20.97
N SER A 326 -11.17 -6.46 -21.10
CA SER A 326 -12.12 -6.58 -19.99
C SER A 326 -12.18 -7.98 -19.36
N GLU A 327 -11.81 -9.02 -20.12
CA GLU A 327 -11.81 -10.41 -19.65
C GLU A 327 -10.56 -10.75 -18.82
N LEU A 328 -9.52 -9.92 -18.88
CA LEU A 328 -8.32 -10.09 -18.05
C LEU A 328 -8.64 -9.84 -16.58
N TYR A 329 -9.51 -8.87 -16.27
CA TYR A 329 -9.88 -8.49 -14.91
C TYR A 329 -11.41 -8.37 -14.73
N PRO A 330 -12.17 -9.48 -14.75
CA PRO A 330 -13.64 -9.44 -14.76
C PRO A 330 -14.28 -8.69 -13.58
N ALA A 331 -13.63 -8.65 -12.42
CA ALA A 331 -14.12 -7.99 -11.21
C ALA A 331 -13.47 -6.61 -10.94
N ARG A 332 -12.53 -6.17 -11.80
CA ARG A 332 -11.69 -4.98 -11.58
C ARG A 332 -11.43 -4.22 -12.89
N PRO A 333 -12.45 -3.55 -13.45
CA PRO A 333 -12.33 -2.82 -14.71
C PRO A 333 -11.32 -1.65 -14.64
N ASP A 334 -11.08 -1.13 -13.43
CA ASP A 334 -10.06 -0.10 -13.16
C ASP A 334 -8.64 -0.55 -13.50
N LEU A 335 -8.34 -1.85 -13.34
CA LEU A 335 -7.01 -2.40 -13.65
C LEU A 335 -6.80 -2.62 -15.15
N VAL A 336 -7.86 -2.61 -15.96
CA VAL A 336 -7.76 -2.92 -17.38
C VAL A 336 -6.93 -1.88 -18.13
N SER A 337 -7.12 -0.59 -17.83
CA SER A 337 -6.40 0.51 -18.48
C SER A 337 -4.93 0.59 -18.10
N GLU A 338 -4.57 0.16 -16.89
CA GLU A 338 -3.20 0.32 -16.36
C GLU A 338 -2.38 -0.98 -16.45
N CYS A 339 -3.05 -2.14 -16.39
CA CYS A 339 -2.40 -3.44 -16.21
C CYS A 339 -2.66 -4.43 -17.37
N SER A 340 -2.91 -3.92 -18.58
CA SER A 340 -3.11 -4.73 -19.79
C SER A 340 -2.28 -4.21 -20.96
N ILE A 341 -1.75 -5.13 -21.78
CA ILE A 341 -1.05 -4.81 -23.02
C ILE A 341 -1.61 -5.65 -24.16
N LYS A 342 -1.67 -5.07 -25.36
CA LYS A 342 -2.06 -5.76 -26.58
C LYS A 342 -0.82 -6.39 -27.24
N LEU A 343 -0.93 -7.67 -27.57
CA LEU A 343 0.06 -8.45 -28.31
C LEU A 343 -0.05 -8.18 -29.82
N ASP A 344 1.02 -8.49 -30.56
CA ASP A 344 1.04 -8.29 -32.03
C ASP A 344 0.02 -9.19 -32.74
N SER A 345 -0.27 -10.35 -32.14
CA SER A 345 -1.32 -11.29 -32.54
C SER A 345 -2.76 -10.80 -32.32
N GLY A 346 -2.95 -9.65 -31.68
CA GLY A 346 -4.27 -9.11 -31.34
C GLY A 346 -4.88 -9.62 -30.03
N TRP A 347 -4.22 -10.55 -29.35
CA TRP A 347 -4.56 -10.97 -27.99
C TRP A 347 -4.18 -9.90 -26.96
N TRP A 348 -4.79 -9.96 -25.78
CA TRP A 348 -4.47 -9.11 -24.64
C TRP A 348 -3.83 -9.93 -23.53
N MET A 349 -2.82 -9.34 -22.88
CA MET A 349 -2.07 -9.93 -21.79
C MET A 349 -2.10 -9.03 -20.54
N GLY A 350 -2.25 -9.62 -19.36
CA GLY A 350 -2.09 -8.91 -18.09
C GLY A 350 -0.64 -8.58 -17.77
N THR A 351 -0.36 -7.41 -17.20
CA THR A 351 1.02 -6.97 -16.85
C THR A 351 1.29 -6.93 -15.35
N ASN A 352 0.28 -7.15 -14.49
CA ASN A 352 0.42 -7.10 -13.04
C ASN A 352 0.85 -8.45 -12.45
N HIS A 353 2.06 -8.89 -12.79
CA HIS A 353 2.62 -10.18 -12.38
C HIS A 353 4.01 -10.01 -11.76
N SER A 354 4.28 -10.75 -10.68
CA SER A 354 5.64 -10.86 -10.12
C SER A 354 6.52 -11.71 -11.05
N LYS A 355 7.84 -11.60 -10.92
CA LYS A 355 8.79 -12.42 -11.71
C LYS A 355 8.57 -13.92 -11.54
N GLN A 356 8.26 -14.36 -10.32
CA GLN A 356 7.96 -15.76 -10.04
C GLN A 356 6.68 -16.20 -10.76
N THR A 357 5.62 -15.38 -10.72
CA THR A 357 4.39 -15.66 -11.47
C THR A 357 4.64 -15.67 -12.97
N ILE A 358 5.48 -14.78 -13.49
CA ILE A 358 5.86 -14.78 -14.92
C ILE A 358 6.55 -16.09 -15.29
N ALA A 359 7.50 -16.59 -14.49
CA ALA A 359 8.14 -17.88 -14.74
C ALA A 359 7.13 -19.03 -14.77
N GLN A 360 6.15 -19.04 -13.85
CA GLN A 360 5.08 -20.04 -13.83
C GLN A 360 4.17 -19.95 -15.07
N ILE A 361 3.80 -18.74 -15.49
CA ILE A 361 3.01 -18.51 -16.71
C ILE A 361 3.76 -19.04 -17.94
N ILE A 362 5.07 -18.77 -18.03
CA ILE A 362 5.90 -19.25 -19.14
C ILE A 362 6.01 -20.79 -19.12
N ALA A 363 6.14 -21.41 -17.95
CA ALA A 363 6.15 -22.86 -17.83
C ALA A 363 4.82 -23.48 -18.34
N MET A 364 3.68 -22.93 -17.91
CA MET A 364 2.36 -23.35 -18.43
C MET A 364 2.24 -23.13 -19.94
N ALA A 365 2.78 -22.02 -20.45
CA ALA A 365 2.78 -21.73 -21.87
C ALA A 365 3.62 -22.77 -22.64
N CYS A 366 4.76 -23.19 -22.09
CA CYS A 366 5.58 -24.26 -22.66
C CYS A 366 4.83 -25.59 -22.71
N ASP A 367 4.11 -25.96 -21.65
CA ASP A 367 3.29 -27.19 -21.63
C ASP A 367 2.22 -27.17 -22.73
N VAL A 368 1.53 -26.04 -22.89
CA VAL A 368 0.54 -25.87 -23.97
C VAL A 368 1.21 -25.89 -25.34
N ALA A 369 2.38 -25.27 -25.50
CA ALA A 369 3.14 -25.26 -26.74
C ALA A 369 3.83 -26.61 -27.05
N GLN A 370 3.78 -27.59 -26.14
CA GLN A 370 4.54 -28.85 -26.24
C GLN A 370 6.06 -28.62 -26.35
N VAL A 371 6.54 -27.58 -25.66
CA VAL A 371 7.94 -27.17 -25.57
C VAL A 371 8.46 -27.56 -24.18
N THR A 372 9.64 -28.17 -24.08
CA THR A 372 10.19 -28.55 -22.78
C THR A 372 10.81 -27.33 -22.09
N TYR A 373 10.15 -26.80 -21.07
CA TYR A 373 10.71 -25.73 -20.24
C TYR A 373 12.03 -26.19 -19.59
N SER A 374 13.03 -25.31 -19.50
CA SER A 374 14.41 -25.59 -19.07
C SER A 374 15.29 -26.37 -20.06
N ARG A 375 14.77 -26.87 -21.18
CA ARG A 375 15.56 -27.49 -22.27
C ARG A 375 15.43 -26.71 -23.57
N ASP A 376 14.21 -26.59 -24.05
CA ASP A 376 13.90 -25.96 -25.34
C ASP A 376 13.66 -24.45 -25.17
N LEU A 377 13.16 -24.05 -23.99
CA LEU A 377 12.99 -22.65 -23.59
C LEU A 377 13.58 -22.41 -22.19
N VAL A 378 14.51 -21.46 -22.06
CA VAL A 378 15.15 -21.06 -20.78
C VAL A 378 15.01 -19.56 -20.58
N THR A 379 14.50 -19.12 -19.43
CA THR A 379 14.26 -17.69 -19.14
C THR A 379 15.30 -17.08 -18.20
N SER A 380 15.68 -15.84 -18.45
CA SER A 380 16.45 -14.97 -17.55
C SER A 380 15.63 -13.72 -17.24
N LEU A 381 15.02 -13.64 -16.05
CA LEU A 381 14.06 -12.58 -15.70
C LEU A 381 14.67 -11.42 -14.87
N GLY A 382 16.00 -11.42 -14.69
CA GLY A 382 16.76 -10.48 -13.85
C GLY A 382 16.57 -10.70 -12.34
N GLU A 383 17.50 -10.18 -11.52
CA GLU A 383 17.43 -10.20 -10.03
C GLU A 383 16.25 -9.39 -9.49
#